data_AF-A0A918RU53-F1
#
_entry.id   AF-A0A918RU53-F1
#
_cell.length_a   1.000
_cell.length_b   1.000
_cell.length_c   1.000
_cell.angle_alpha   90.00
_cell.angle_beta   90.00
_cell.angle_gamma   90.00
#
_symmetry.space_group_name_H-M   'P 1'
#
loop_
_entity.id
_entity.type
_entity.pdbx_description
1 polymer ?
#
loop_
_entity_poly.entity_id
_entity_poly.type
_entity_poly.pdbx_seq_one_letter_code
_entity_poly.pdbx_strand_id
1 'polypeptide(L)'
;MFKQFFRLAFVTVIWKQYKQVIVSTLLLFIYIFLVSNIHADFLTHTEMQKDTTGTGLSFIAKWLAYALGVGMYFAYHAFRGRDKKSKSSKKSKHKVSTNPSVIDVDKESDENDPFAEIRKRKTLRSRADFLEGKD
;
A
#
# COMPACT_ATOMS: atom_id res chain seq x y z
N MET A 1 -11.11 8.75 -38.32
CA MET A 1 -10.99 7.35 -37.87
C MET A 1 -10.00 7.18 -36.70
N PHE A 2 -8.84 7.86 -36.70
CA PHE A 2 -7.86 7.83 -35.58
C PHE A 2 -8.42 8.20 -34.19
N LYS A 3 -9.39 9.13 -34.10
CA LYS A 3 -10.04 9.51 -32.83
C LYS A 3 -10.75 8.34 -32.12
N GLN A 4 -11.21 7.33 -32.86
CA GLN A 4 -11.89 6.16 -32.28
C GLN A 4 -10.90 5.12 -31.76
N PHE A 5 -9.78 4.93 -32.44
CA PHE A 5 -8.69 4.08 -31.96
C PHE A 5 -8.06 4.61 -30.66
N PHE A 6 -7.90 5.94 -30.56
CA PHE A 6 -7.46 6.56 -29.29
C PHE A 6 -8.46 6.32 -28.15
N ARG A 7 -9.77 6.41 -28.39
CA ARG A 7 -10.78 6.08 -27.35
C ARG A 7 -10.67 4.64 -26.88
N LEU A 8 -10.51 3.68 -27.79
CA LEU A 8 -10.36 2.26 -27.43
C LEU A 8 -9.03 1.98 -26.69
N ALA A 9 -7.93 2.61 -27.10
CA ALA A 9 -6.65 2.50 -26.41
C ALA A 9 -6.72 3.11 -25.00
N PHE A 10 -7.36 4.28 -24.84
CA PHE A 10 -7.57 4.88 -23.53
C PHE A 10 -8.44 4.00 -22.63
N VAL A 11 -9.56 3.47 -23.15
CA VAL A 11 -10.44 2.57 -22.39
C VAL A 11 -9.69 1.32 -21.94
N THR A 12 -8.88 0.71 -22.80
CA THR A 12 -8.12 -0.49 -22.43
C THR A 12 -6.99 -0.20 -21.42
N VAL A 13 -6.30 0.93 -21.54
CA VAL A 13 -5.27 1.37 -20.57
C VAL A 13 -5.91 1.72 -19.22
N ILE A 14 -7.00 2.48 -19.23
CA ILE A 14 -7.76 2.84 -18.02
C ILE A 14 -8.30 1.57 -17.35
N TRP A 15 -8.84 0.64 -18.13
CA TRP A 15 -9.31 -0.64 -17.61
C TRP A 15 -8.16 -1.44 -17.00
N LYS A 16 -7.01 -1.53 -17.64
CA LYS A 16 -5.86 -2.30 -17.13
C LYS A 16 -5.29 -1.73 -15.82
N GLN A 17 -5.25 -0.40 -15.69
CA GLN A 17 -4.65 0.27 -14.54
C GLN A 17 -5.64 0.53 -13.40
N TYR A 18 -6.91 0.79 -13.71
CA TYR A 18 -7.93 1.22 -12.75
C TYR A 18 -9.06 0.20 -12.55
N LYS A 19 -9.05 -0.97 -13.21
CA LYS A 19 -10.08 -2.03 -13.05
C LYS A 19 -10.48 -2.25 -11.60
N GLN A 20 -9.51 -2.30 -10.68
CA GLN A 20 -9.82 -2.57 -9.28
C GLN A 20 -10.55 -1.41 -8.58
N VAL A 21 -10.17 -0.16 -8.88
CA VAL A 21 -10.85 1.03 -8.33
C VAL A 21 -12.23 1.19 -8.96
N ILE A 22 -12.35 0.94 -10.27
CA ILE A 22 -13.62 1.00 -10.99
C ILE A 22 -14.60 -0.06 -10.44
N VAL A 23 -14.13 -1.30 -10.24
CA VAL A 23 -14.97 -2.37 -9.70
C VAL A 23 -15.35 -2.10 -8.24
N SER A 24 -14.43 -1.62 -7.41
CA SER A 24 -14.74 -1.33 -5.99
C SER A 24 -15.70 -0.16 -5.84
N THR A 25 -15.55 0.90 -6.65
CA THR A 25 -16.47 2.04 -6.66
C THR A 25 -17.84 1.64 -7.22
N LEU A 26 -17.88 0.86 -8.31
CA LEU A 26 -19.14 0.34 -8.83
C LEU A 26 -19.86 -0.54 -7.80
N LEU A 27 -19.14 -1.39 -7.07
CA LEU A 27 -19.70 -2.23 -6.02
C LEU A 27 -20.22 -1.39 -4.85
N LEU A 28 -19.53 -0.31 -4.47
CA LEU A 28 -20.03 0.65 -3.48
C LEU A 28 -21.32 1.33 -3.97
N PHE A 29 -21.40 1.72 -5.24
CA PHE A 29 -22.62 2.27 -5.82
C PHE A 29 -23.78 1.28 -5.75
N ILE A 30 -23.55 0.02 -6.13
CA ILE A 30 -24.55 -1.05 -6.04
C ILE A 30 -25.01 -1.23 -4.59
N TYR A 31 -24.08 -1.24 -3.64
CA TYR A 31 -24.40 -1.35 -2.22
C TYR A 31 -25.29 -0.20 -1.73
N ILE A 32 -24.91 1.05 -2.02
CA ILE A 32 -25.69 2.24 -1.63
C ILE A 32 -27.09 2.20 -2.26
N PHE A 33 -27.17 1.78 -3.52
CA PHE A 33 -28.43 1.61 -4.22
C PHE A 33 -29.31 0.55 -3.56
N LEU A 34 -28.75 -0.59 -3.17
CA LEU A 34 -29.46 -1.65 -2.46
C LEU A 34 -30.04 -1.15 -1.14
N VAL A 35 -29.20 -0.50 -0.32
CA VAL A 35 -29.61 0.08 0.97
C VAL A 35 -30.73 1.11 0.77
N SER A 36 -30.63 1.92 -0.28
CA SER A 36 -31.68 2.89 -0.60
C SER A 36 -33.00 2.23 -0.98
N ASN A 37 -32.97 1.15 -1.77
CA ASN A 37 -34.17 0.42 -2.17
C ASN A 37 -34.82 -0.29 -0.97
N ILE A 38 -34.02 -0.97 -0.13
CA ILE A 38 -34.51 -1.63 1.08
C ILE A 38 -35.17 -0.61 2.02
N HIS A 39 -34.56 0.56 2.20
CA HIS A 39 -35.15 1.60 3.03
C HIS A 39 -36.44 2.18 2.42
N ALA A 40 -36.50 2.36 1.09
CA ALA A 40 -37.72 2.80 0.43
C ALA A 40 -38.86 1.79 0.61
N ASP A 41 -38.57 0.50 0.48
CA ASP A 41 -39.53 -0.59 0.72
C ASP A 41 -39.99 -0.65 2.19
N PHE A 42 -39.09 -0.39 3.14
CA PHE A 42 -39.48 -0.25 4.54
C PHE A 42 -40.43 0.94 4.77
N LEU A 43 -40.16 2.09 4.16
CA LEU A 43 -41.01 3.27 4.29
C LEU A 43 -42.41 3.01 3.75
N THR A 44 -42.54 2.40 2.57
CA THR A 44 -43.85 2.06 1.99
C THR A 44 -44.61 1.07 2.88
N HIS A 45 -43.94 0.10 3.49
CA HIS A 45 -44.56 -0.83 4.44
C HIS A 45 -45.12 -0.11 5.68
N THR A 46 -44.34 0.79 6.28
CA THR A 46 -44.78 1.56 7.45
C THR A 46 -45.90 2.54 7.14
N GLU A 47 -45.89 3.14 5.94
CA GLU A 47 -46.94 4.04 5.46
C GLU A 47 -48.27 3.29 5.29
N MET A 48 -48.24 2.09 4.71
CA MET A 48 -49.44 1.26 4.53
C MET A 48 -50.06 0.81 5.87
N GLN A 49 -49.25 0.56 6.89
CA GLN A 49 -49.73 0.15 8.22
C GLN A 49 -50.17 1.33 9.10
N LYS A 50 -49.93 2.58 8.68
CA LYS A 50 -50.10 3.80 9.53
C LYS A 50 -49.35 3.74 10.86
N ASP A 51 -48.41 2.81 10.98
CA ASP A 51 -47.57 2.65 12.16
C ASP A 51 -46.25 3.38 11.91
N THR A 52 -46.19 4.62 12.40
CA THR A 52 -45.00 5.48 12.31
C THR A 52 -43.96 5.16 13.39
N THR A 53 -44.21 4.14 14.20
CA THR A 53 -43.35 3.77 15.32
C THR A 53 -42.07 3.13 14.75
N GLY A 54 -40.98 3.90 14.74
CA GLY A 54 -39.67 3.43 14.29
C GLY A 54 -39.17 4.01 12.96
N THR A 55 -39.96 4.85 12.28
CA THR A 55 -39.51 5.54 11.05
C THR A 55 -38.24 6.37 11.30
N GLY A 56 -38.13 7.05 12.46
CA GLY A 56 -36.93 7.80 12.82
C GLY A 56 -35.68 6.91 13.02
N LEU A 57 -35.86 5.72 13.62
CA LEU A 57 -34.79 4.75 13.83
C LEU A 57 -34.29 4.14 12.51
N SER A 58 -35.18 3.95 11.53
CA SER A 58 -34.80 3.42 10.21
C SER A 58 -33.91 4.40 9.43
N PHE A 59 -34.07 5.71 9.62
CA PHE A 59 -33.14 6.70 9.07
C PHE A 59 -31.76 6.60 9.69
N ILE A 60 -31.65 6.42 11.02
CA ILE A 60 -30.37 6.22 11.70
C ILE A 60 -29.69 4.95 11.19
N ALA A 61 -30.46 3.87 11.04
CA ALA A 61 -29.97 2.62 10.46
C ALA A 61 -29.47 2.80 9.02
N LYS A 62 -30.17 3.57 8.19
CA LYS A 62 -29.74 3.91 6.82
C LYS A 62 -28.38 4.64 6.82
N TRP A 63 -28.22 5.65 7.66
CA TRP A 63 -26.96 6.40 7.76
C TRP A 63 -25.81 5.53 8.26
N LEU A 64 -26.06 4.66 9.25
CA LEU A 64 -25.07 3.68 9.71
C LEU A 64 -24.67 2.71 8.60
N ALA A 65 -25.64 2.22 7.81
CA ALA A 65 -25.35 1.35 6.67
C ALA A 65 -24.46 2.06 5.63
N TYR A 66 -24.76 3.32 5.28
CA TYR A 66 -23.89 4.10 4.39
C TYR A 66 -22.50 4.32 4.95
N ALA A 67 -22.40 4.70 6.24
CA ALA A 67 -21.12 4.87 6.92
C ALA A 67 -20.31 3.57 6.90
N LEU A 68 -20.95 2.43 7.10
CA LEU A 68 -20.32 1.11 7.06
C LEU A 68 -19.82 0.77 5.67
N GLY A 69 -20.62 0.97 4.62
CA GLY A 69 -20.20 0.73 3.23
C GLY A 69 -19.00 1.60 2.82
N VAL A 70 -19.05 2.89 3.14
CA VAL A 70 -17.95 3.82 2.89
C VAL A 70 -16.72 3.45 3.73
N GLY A 71 -16.90 3.12 5.00
CA GLY A 71 -15.84 2.67 5.90
C GLY A 71 -15.14 1.42 5.38
N MET A 72 -15.90 0.41 4.92
CA MET A 72 -15.37 -0.79 4.28
C MET A 72 -14.59 -0.47 3.01
N TYR A 73 -15.10 0.44 2.17
CA TYR A 73 -14.40 0.89 0.97
C TYR A 73 -13.04 1.50 1.30
N PHE A 74 -12.97 2.41 2.27
CA PHE A 74 -11.70 3.01 2.70
C PHE A 74 -10.77 1.99 3.35
N ALA A 75 -11.29 1.13 4.23
CA ALA A 75 -10.54 0.06 4.87
C ALA A 75 -9.88 -0.85 3.83
N TYR A 76 -10.63 -1.30 2.83
CA TYR A 76 -10.12 -2.13 1.74
C TYR A 76 -8.93 -1.49 1.00
N HIS A 77 -9.01 -0.20 0.68
CA HIS A 77 -7.93 0.51 -0.01
C HIS A 77 -6.75 0.82 0.94
N ALA A 78 -7.01 1.10 2.22
CA ALA A 78 -5.99 1.40 3.22
C ALA A 78 -5.14 0.18 3.59
N PHE A 79 -5.75 -1.00 3.77
CA PHE A 79 -5.02 -2.22 4.11
C PHE A 79 -4.17 -2.73 2.95
N ARG A 80 -4.66 -2.60 1.71
CA ARG A 80 -3.98 -3.11 0.52
C ARG A 80 -2.74 -2.30 0.12
N GLY A 81 -2.66 -1.02 0.52
CA GLY A 81 -1.48 -0.18 0.33
C GLY A 81 -0.29 -0.55 1.23
N ARG A 82 -0.53 -1.29 2.33
CA ARG A 82 0.49 -1.64 3.33
C ARG A 82 1.34 -2.85 2.91
N ASP A 83 0.79 -3.79 2.15
CA ASP A 83 1.47 -5.03 1.76
C ASP A 83 2.69 -4.80 0.84
N LYS A 84 2.70 -3.71 0.07
CA LYS A 84 3.83 -3.39 -0.83
C LYS A 84 5.03 -2.77 -0.12
N LYS A 85 4.86 -2.12 1.05
CA LYS A 85 5.97 -1.51 1.81
C LYS A 85 6.74 -2.49 2.69
N SER A 86 6.15 -3.64 3.04
CA SER A 86 6.76 -4.62 3.95
C SER A 86 7.84 -5.51 3.29
N LYS A 87 7.86 -5.64 1.97
CA LYS A 87 8.85 -6.49 1.27
C LYS A 87 10.20 -5.83 0.97
N SER A 88 10.38 -4.54 1.31
CA SER A 88 11.63 -3.80 0.99
C SER A 88 12.60 -3.62 2.16
N SER A 89 12.27 -4.03 3.39
CA SER A 89 13.15 -3.76 4.57
C SER A 89 13.82 -5.00 5.18
N LYS A 90 13.70 -6.18 4.58
CA LYS A 90 14.43 -7.40 4.99
C LYS A 90 15.56 -7.77 4.02
N LYS A 91 16.51 -6.86 3.80
CA LYS A 91 17.88 -7.24 3.39
C LYS A 91 18.89 -6.42 4.20
N SER A 92 19.94 -7.13 4.64
CA SER A 92 21.12 -6.70 5.39
C SER A 92 20.99 -6.34 6.87
N LYS A 93 20.72 -7.35 7.71
CA LYS A 93 21.53 -7.54 8.94
C LYS A 93 22.21 -8.89 8.85
N HIS A 94 23.26 -8.97 8.03
CA HIS A 94 24.23 -10.06 8.15
C HIS A 94 25.06 -9.75 9.40
N LYS A 95 24.63 -10.31 10.53
CA LYS A 95 25.38 -10.32 11.78
C LYS A 95 26.54 -11.28 11.55
N VAL A 96 27.68 -10.78 11.08
CA VAL A 96 28.93 -11.55 11.09
C VAL A 96 29.35 -11.64 12.54
N SER A 97 29.04 -12.79 13.13
CA SER A 97 29.57 -13.25 14.40
C SER A 97 31.07 -13.46 14.25
N THR A 98 31.86 -12.52 14.73
CA THR A 98 33.29 -12.68 14.93
C THR A 98 33.51 -13.78 15.95
N ASN A 99 34.03 -14.92 15.51
CA ASN A 99 34.75 -15.85 16.37
C ASN A 99 36.23 -15.80 15.92
N PRO A 100 37.20 -15.60 16.82
CA PRO A 100 38.59 -15.38 16.43
C PRO A 100 39.28 -16.74 16.30
N SER A 101 39.44 -17.23 15.08
CA SER A 101 40.46 -18.23 14.78
C SER A 101 41.52 -17.59 13.90
N VAL A 102 42.57 -17.18 14.59
CA VAL A 102 43.94 -17.02 14.11
C VAL A 102 44.20 -17.90 12.90
N ILE A 103 44.45 -17.27 11.75
CA ILE A 103 45.30 -17.85 10.72
C ILE A 103 46.35 -16.79 10.43
N ASP A 104 47.47 -16.94 11.12
CA ASP A 104 48.76 -16.40 10.69
C ASP A 104 48.99 -16.88 9.25
N VAL A 105 48.93 -15.95 8.30
CA VAL A 105 49.54 -16.12 6.99
C VAL A 105 50.50 -14.95 6.82
N ASP A 106 51.74 -15.26 7.17
CA ASP A 106 52.95 -14.91 6.45
C ASP A 106 53.20 -13.44 6.12
N LYS A 107 54.18 -12.94 6.87
CA LYS A 107 55.15 -11.94 6.45
C LYS A 107 55.73 -12.31 5.09
N GLU A 108 55.24 -11.73 4.00
CA GLU A 108 56.06 -11.54 2.79
C GLU A 108 55.50 -10.46 1.85
N SER A 109 56.32 -9.43 1.64
CA SER A 109 56.23 -8.37 0.61
C SER A 109 55.10 -7.33 0.71
N ASP A 110 55.07 -6.57 1.81
CA ASP A 110 54.19 -5.39 2.02
C ASP A 110 54.66 -4.13 1.23
N GLU A 111 55.66 -4.25 0.33
CA GLU A 111 56.30 -3.12 -0.36
C GLU A 111 55.74 -2.85 -1.77
N ASN A 112 55.03 -3.81 -2.38
CA ASN A 112 54.47 -3.67 -3.74
C ASN A 112 52.96 -3.93 -3.79
N ASP A 113 52.28 -3.97 -2.65
CA ASP A 113 50.84 -4.18 -2.59
C ASP A 113 50.09 -2.84 -2.66
N PRO A 114 49.39 -2.53 -3.78
CA PRO A 114 48.65 -1.28 -3.94
C PRO A 114 47.46 -1.13 -2.96
N PHE A 115 47.15 -2.17 -2.18
CA PHE A 115 46.07 -2.19 -1.20
C PHE A 115 46.52 -2.34 0.26
N ALA A 116 47.83 -2.42 0.54
CA ALA A 116 48.36 -2.53 1.91
C ALA A 116 47.85 -1.42 2.83
N GLU A 117 47.78 -0.20 2.30
CA GLU A 117 47.34 0.97 3.06
C GLU A 117 45.84 0.94 3.38
N ILE A 118 45.02 0.31 2.53
CA ILE A 118 43.57 0.19 2.73
C ILE A 118 43.27 -0.81 3.86
N ARG A 119 44.04 -1.90 3.96
CA ARG A 119 43.87 -2.92 5.01
C ARG A 119 44.18 -2.41 6.41
N LYS A 120 45.07 -1.41 6.52
CA LYS A 120 45.46 -0.79 7.80
C LYS A 120 44.41 0.20 8.33
N ARG A 121 43.42 0.61 7.53
CA ARG A 121 42.41 1.61 7.93
C ARG A 121 41.25 0.98 8.71
N LYS A 122 40.91 1.58 9.85
CA LYS A 122 39.81 1.12 10.75
C LYS A 122 38.43 1.18 10.09
N THR A 123 38.20 2.16 9.21
CA THR A 123 36.93 2.36 8.50
C THR A 123 37.19 2.88 7.10
N LEU A 124 36.53 2.30 6.10
CA LEU A 124 36.56 2.80 4.72
C LEU A 124 35.49 3.89 4.56
N ARG A 125 35.93 5.11 4.27
CA ARG A 125 35.02 6.24 4.02
C ARG A 125 34.31 6.02 2.69
N SER A 126 32.99 6.17 2.71
CA SER A 126 32.17 6.07 1.50
C SER A 126 32.24 7.38 0.70
N ARG A 127 31.93 7.34 -0.59
CA ARG A 127 31.80 8.56 -1.42
C ARG A 127 30.75 9.54 -0.86
N ALA A 128 29.80 9.03 -0.08
CA ALA A 128 28.81 9.85 0.63
C ALA A 128 29.45 10.72 1.73
N ASP A 129 30.48 10.22 2.43
CA ASP A 129 31.11 10.93 3.55
C ASP A 129 31.90 12.17 3.09
N PHE A 130 32.30 12.22 1.81
CA PHE A 130 32.97 13.36 1.21
C PHE A 130 32.00 14.50 0.84
N LEU A 131 30.73 14.18 0.55
CA LEU A 131 29.72 15.19 0.24
C LEU A 131 29.18 15.89 1.50
N GLU A 132 29.28 15.22 2.64
CA GLU A 132 28.75 15.72 3.93
C GLU A 132 29.76 16.59 4.70
N GLY A 133 30.95 16.86 4.14
CA GLY A 133 31.91 17.84 4.67
C GLY A 133 32.37 17.60 6.10
N LYS A 134 32.36 16.34 6.55
CA LYS A 134 32.71 15.96 7.92
C LYS A 134 34.17 15.51 7.94
N ASP A 135 35.07 16.43 8.20
CA ASP A 135 36.51 16.16 8.38
C ASP A 135 36.80 15.58 9.76
#